data_AF-A0A3C1I4J6-F1
#
_entry.id   AF-A0A3C1I4J6-F1
#
_cell.length_a   1.000
_cell.length_b   1.000
_cell.length_c   1.000
_cell.angle_alpha   90.00
_cell.angle_beta   90.00
_cell.angle_gamma   90.00
#
_symmetry.space_group_name_H-M   'P 1'
#
loop_
_entity.id
_entity.type
_entity.pdbx_description
1 polymer ?
#
loop_
_entity_poly.entity_id
_entity_poly.type
_entity_poly.pdbx_seq_one_letter_code
_entity_poly.pdbx_strand_id
1 'polypeptide(L)'
;MRDINQSEDIMGIGQQDVFQPYVTEDGWTVVTPGAESGRRQAQGKKVYAWSQVEVQLHSKEDLDVCIAHLKESDRRFELNSRNPWDWSIASYKGNTVRFGVEWYDKDFFEERKEAYLNPKHTVMYSHFGATVNDFAVVHYLTKEDGTIVSKA
;
A
#
# COMPACT_ATOMS: atom_id res chain seq x y z
N MET A 1 -14.48 -41.44 -31.92
CA MET A 1 -13.88 -42.22 -30.82
C MET A 1 -12.49 -41.65 -30.63
N ARG A 2 -12.21 -41.14 -29.42
CA ARG A 2 -11.08 -40.35 -28.92
C ARG A 2 -9.79 -40.36 -29.77
N ASP A 3 -9.39 -39.18 -30.25
CA ASP A 3 -7.98 -38.84 -30.47
C ASP A 3 -7.47 -38.07 -29.26
N ILE A 4 -6.47 -38.67 -28.62
CA ILE A 4 -5.72 -38.11 -27.50
C ILE A 4 -4.57 -37.35 -28.15
N ASN A 5 -4.62 -36.02 -28.13
CA ASN A 5 -3.45 -35.22 -28.45
C ASN A 5 -2.95 -34.59 -27.14
N GLN A 6 -1.92 -35.22 -26.59
CA GLN A 6 -1.10 -34.66 -25.52
C GLN A 6 -0.32 -33.48 -26.10
N SER A 7 -0.69 -32.26 -25.73
CA SER A 7 0.27 -31.17 -25.65
C SER A 7 0.65 -31.04 -24.19
N GLU A 8 1.85 -31.53 -23.88
CA GLU A 8 2.56 -31.25 -22.64
C GLU A 8 2.77 -29.73 -22.57
N ASP A 9 2.01 -29.03 -21.73
CA ASP A 9 2.40 -27.70 -21.30
C ASP A 9 3.44 -27.85 -20.20
N ILE A 10 4.67 -27.81 -20.70
CA ILE A 10 5.93 -27.92 -20.02
C ILE A 10 6.13 -26.63 -19.20
N MET A 11 6.32 -26.82 -17.89
CA MET A 11 6.73 -25.82 -16.90
C MET A 11 5.65 -24.84 -16.40
N GLY A 12 5.06 -25.22 -15.27
CA GLY A 12 4.44 -24.31 -14.30
C GLY A 12 5.44 -23.31 -13.73
N ILE A 13 5.85 -22.34 -14.55
CA ILE A 13 6.46 -21.10 -14.10
C ILE A 13 5.28 -20.20 -13.76
N GLY A 14 5.00 -20.07 -12.46
CA GLY A 14 3.83 -19.41 -11.91
C GLY A 14 3.49 -18.10 -12.61
N GLN A 15 2.33 -18.09 -13.24
CA GLN A 15 1.63 -16.86 -13.57
C GLN A 15 1.36 -16.18 -12.23
N GLN A 16 2.22 -15.24 -11.83
CA GLN A 16 1.89 -14.36 -10.71
C GLN A 16 0.62 -13.64 -11.13
N ASP A 17 -0.49 -13.93 -10.47
CA ASP A 17 -1.77 -13.26 -10.71
C ASP A 17 -1.51 -11.75 -10.68
N VAL A 18 -1.56 -11.13 -11.84
CA VAL A 18 -1.37 -9.68 -11.96
C VAL A 18 -2.58 -9.04 -11.31
N PHE A 19 -2.35 -8.39 -10.16
CA PHE A 19 -3.40 -7.68 -9.43
C PHE A 19 -4.24 -6.82 -10.37
N GLN A 20 -5.56 -7.05 -10.35
CA GLN A 20 -6.53 -6.25 -11.09
C GLN A 20 -7.23 -5.29 -10.15
N PRO A 21 -7.23 -3.98 -10.43
CA PRO A 21 -8.03 -3.02 -9.69
C PRO A 21 -9.51 -3.40 -9.67
N TYR A 22 -10.16 -3.21 -8.52
CA TYR A 22 -11.58 -3.52 -8.35
C TYR A 22 -12.27 -2.44 -7.51
N VAL A 23 -13.59 -2.38 -7.60
CA VAL A 23 -14.41 -1.44 -6.83
C VAL A 23 -15.11 -2.18 -5.70
N THR A 24 -14.99 -1.65 -4.48
CA THR A 24 -15.67 -2.18 -3.29
C THR A 24 -17.15 -1.79 -3.29
N GLU A 25 -17.96 -2.48 -2.47
CA GLU A 25 -19.40 -2.18 -2.35
C GLU A 25 -19.68 -0.74 -1.89
N ASP A 26 -18.80 -0.16 -1.07
CA ASP A 26 -18.88 1.21 -0.59
C ASP A 26 -18.26 2.24 -1.56
N GLY A 27 -17.84 1.80 -2.76
CA GLY A 27 -17.48 2.65 -3.89
C GLY A 27 -16.03 3.13 -3.91
N TRP A 28 -15.12 2.44 -3.22
CA TRP A 28 -13.68 2.68 -3.34
C TRP A 28 -13.09 1.83 -4.45
N THR A 29 -12.26 2.45 -5.28
CA THR A 29 -11.47 1.71 -6.28
C THR A 29 -10.13 1.35 -5.66
N VAL A 30 -9.90 0.05 -5.46
CA VAL A 30 -8.63 -0.49 -4.98
C VAL A 30 -7.63 -0.55 -6.13
N VAL A 31 -6.45 0.05 -5.94
CA VAL A 31 -5.44 0.22 -7.00
C VAL A 31 -4.11 -0.47 -6.72
N THR A 32 -3.82 -0.76 -5.46
CA THR A 32 -2.73 -1.64 -5.04
C THR A 32 -3.24 -2.60 -3.96
N PRO A 33 -2.80 -3.86 -3.99
CA PRO A 33 -3.21 -4.82 -2.97
C PRO A 33 -2.42 -4.69 -1.66
N GLY A 34 -1.23 -4.08 -1.69
CA GLY A 34 -0.35 -3.98 -0.53
C GLY A 34 0.12 -5.33 0.03
N ALA A 35 0.52 -5.33 1.30
CA ALA A 35 0.95 -6.52 2.06
C ALA A 35 -0.13 -7.62 2.12
N GLU A 36 -1.41 -7.22 2.07
CA GLU A 36 -2.58 -8.08 2.21
C GLU A 36 -2.75 -9.09 1.07
N SER A 37 -2.15 -8.89 -0.11
CA SER A 37 -2.10 -9.93 -1.17
C SER A 37 -1.08 -11.04 -0.91
N GLY A 38 -0.64 -11.24 0.33
CA GLY A 38 0.30 -12.31 0.67
C GLY A 38 1.72 -12.02 0.21
N ARG A 39 2.16 -10.75 0.29
CA ARG A 39 3.56 -10.42 0.05
C ARG A 39 4.46 -11.27 0.95
N ARG A 40 5.48 -11.90 0.35
CA ARG A 40 6.51 -12.67 1.10
C ARG A 40 7.16 -11.87 2.22
N GLN A 41 7.11 -10.53 2.14
CA GLN A 41 7.75 -9.63 3.11
C GLN A 41 6.98 -9.51 4.43
N ALA A 42 5.64 -9.60 4.40
CA ALA A 42 4.79 -9.60 5.59
C ALA A 42 4.79 -10.98 6.27
N GLN A 43 5.14 -12.03 5.53
CA GLN A 43 5.11 -13.41 6.02
C GLN A 43 6.06 -13.59 7.22
N GLY A 44 5.46 -13.89 8.38
CA GLY A 44 6.20 -14.12 9.63
C GLY A 44 6.60 -12.84 10.38
N LYS A 45 6.28 -11.65 9.87
CA LYS A 45 6.43 -10.39 10.61
C LYS A 45 5.17 -10.10 11.40
N LYS A 46 5.34 -9.60 12.63
CA LYS A 46 4.24 -9.10 13.45
C LYS A 46 4.12 -7.59 13.21
N VAL A 47 2.94 -7.12 12.86
CA VAL A 47 2.65 -5.68 12.81
C VAL A 47 2.72 -5.15 14.24
N TYR A 48 3.51 -4.08 14.44
CA TYR A 48 3.63 -3.32 15.68
C TYR A 48 2.72 -2.09 15.68
N ALA A 49 2.64 -1.42 14.53
CA ALA A 49 1.78 -0.27 14.33
C ALA A 49 1.24 -0.24 12.91
N TRP A 50 0.13 0.47 12.73
CA TRP A 50 -0.49 0.72 11.43
C TRP A 50 -0.79 2.22 11.30
N SER A 51 -0.41 2.82 10.18
CA SER A 51 -0.80 4.19 9.84
C SER A 51 -1.90 4.14 8.79
N GLN A 52 -3.04 4.75 9.09
CA GLN A 52 -4.03 5.08 8.07
C GLN A 52 -3.73 6.47 7.54
N VAL A 53 -3.64 6.59 6.22
CA VAL A 53 -3.40 7.86 5.53
C VAL A 53 -4.55 8.13 4.57
N GLU A 54 -5.06 9.35 4.62
CA GLU A 54 -5.97 9.89 3.61
C GLU A 54 -5.40 11.18 3.03
N VAL A 55 -5.54 11.35 1.72
CA VAL A 55 -5.09 12.53 0.99
C VAL A 55 -6.24 13.06 0.16
N GLN A 56 -6.60 14.33 0.36
CA GLN A 56 -7.60 15.01 -0.44
C GLN A 56 -6.95 15.78 -1.58
N LEU A 57 -7.23 15.40 -2.82
CA LEU A 57 -6.66 16.04 -4.01
C LEU A 57 -7.67 17.01 -4.64
N HIS A 58 -7.14 18.00 -5.36
CA HIS A 58 -7.93 19.09 -5.94
C HIS A 58 -8.45 18.78 -7.34
N SER A 59 -7.80 17.87 -8.06
CA SER A 59 -8.16 17.51 -9.43
C SER A 59 -8.04 16.01 -9.69
N LYS A 60 -8.62 15.57 -10.82
CA LYS A 60 -8.47 14.18 -11.28
C LYS A 60 -7.05 13.92 -11.79
N GLU A 61 -6.43 14.92 -12.39
CA GLU A 61 -5.06 14.86 -12.88
C GLU A 61 -4.08 14.59 -11.72
N ASP A 62 -4.23 15.32 -10.61
CA ASP A 62 -3.45 15.12 -9.38
C ASP A 62 -3.66 13.71 -8.81
N LEU A 63 -4.90 13.22 -8.83
CA LEU A 63 -5.25 11.86 -8.42
C LEU A 63 -4.51 10.81 -9.24
N ASP A 64 -4.54 10.94 -10.57
CA ASP A 64 -3.89 9.98 -11.45
C ASP A 64 -2.37 9.96 -11.24
N VAL A 65 -1.74 11.13 -10.99
CA VAL A 65 -0.32 11.25 -10.65
C VAL A 65 -0.01 10.65 -9.27
N CYS A 66 -0.85 10.91 -8.26
CA CYS A 66 -0.70 10.34 -6.92
C CYS A 66 -0.76 8.80 -6.94
N ILE A 67 -1.74 8.23 -7.65
CA ILE A 67 -1.88 6.78 -7.81
C ILE A 67 -0.65 6.19 -8.52
N ALA A 68 -0.13 6.87 -9.55
CA ALA A 68 1.09 6.42 -10.24
C ALA A 68 2.30 6.39 -9.29
N HIS A 69 2.45 7.41 -8.45
CA HIS A 69 3.51 7.44 -7.43
C HIS A 69 3.37 6.33 -6.38
N LEU A 70 2.14 6.06 -5.92
CA LEU A 70 1.87 4.97 -4.98
C LEU A 70 2.23 3.62 -5.59
N LYS A 71 1.79 3.35 -6.82
CA LYS A 71 2.12 2.10 -7.55
C LYS A 71 3.62 1.91 -7.75
N GLU A 72 4.34 2.98 -8.12
CA GLU A 72 5.80 2.89 -8.30
C GLU A 72 6.55 2.75 -6.96
N SER A 73 6.07 3.40 -5.91
CA SER A 73 6.59 3.20 -4.55
C SER A 73 6.40 1.74 -4.12
N ASP A 74 5.18 1.24 -4.26
CA ASP A 74 4.79 -0.12 -3.95
C ASP A 74 5.65 -1.17 -4.68
N ARG A 75 5.82 -1.00 -6.00
CA ARG A 75 6.69 -1.86 -6.84
C ARG A 75 8.15 -1.85 -6.37
N ARG A 76 8.70 -0.68 -6.00
CA ARG A 76 10.09 -0.57 -5.50
C ARG A 76 10.24 -1.26 -4.15
N PHE A 77 9.22 -1.16 -3.29
CA PHE A 77 9.21 -1.79 -1.98
C PHE A 77 9.14 -3.31 -2.07
N GLU A 78 8.40 -3.85 -3.04
CA GLU A 78 8.23 -5.28 -3.27
C GLU A 78 9.55 -6.04 -3.53
N LEU A 79 10.60 -5.33 -3.95
CA LEU A 79 11.94 -5.88 -4.21
C LEU A 79 12.84 -5.99 -2.97
N ASN A 80 12.44 -5.46 -1.80
CA ASN A 80 13.28 -5.43 -0.60
C ASN A 80 12.62 -6.09 0.63
N SER A 81 12.88 -7.39 0.83
CA SER A 81 12.30 -8.18 1.93
C SER A 81 12.70 -7.77 3.35
N ARG A 82 13.74 -6.95 3.50
CA ARG A 82 14.25 -6.49 4.80
C ARG A 82 13.66 -5.17 5.27
N ASN A 83 12.67 -4.63 4.55
CA ASN A 83 12.04 -3.39 4.96
C ASN A 83 11.37 -3.53 6.34
N PRO A 84 11.54 -2.53 7.23
CA PRO A 84 10.89 -2.48 8.54
C PRO A 84 9.41 -2.07 8.49
N TRP A 85 8.88 -1.83 7.27
CA TRP A 85 7.49 -1.51 7.01
C TRP A 85 7.07 -1.96 5.60
N ASP A 86 5.77 -2.05 5.35
CA ASP A 86 5.17 -2.34 4.03
C ASP A 86 3.94 -1.44 3.79
N TRP A 87 3.56 -1.29 2.52
CA TRP A 87 2.31 -0.63 2.15
C TRP A 87 1.15 -1.59 2.37
N SER A 88 0.06 -1.13 3.00
CA SER A 88 -1.22 -1.84 2.95
C SER A 88 -1.97 -1.49 1.66
N ILE A 89 -3.21 -1.98 1.51
CA ILE A 89 -4.07 -1.64 0.38
C ILE A 89 -4.12 -0.11 0.16
N ALA A 90 -3.98 0.31 -1.10
CA ALA A 90 -4.29 1.66 -1.53
C ALA A 90 -5.55 1.69 -2.39
N SER A 91 -6.40 2.68 -2.15
CA SER A 91 -7.68 2.85 -2.82
C SER A 91 -8.00 4.34 -2.99
N TYR A 92 -8.95 4.65 -3.89
CA TYR A 92 -9.44 6.02 -4.05
C TYR A 92 -10.97 6.06 -4.24
N LYS A 93 -11.56 7.21 -3.90
CA LYS A 93 -12.98 7.51 -4.14
C LYS A 93 -13.13 9.01 -4.40
N GLY A 94 -13.69 9.39 -5.54
CA GLY A 94 -13.62 10.78 -6.00
C GLY A 94 -12.15 11.22 -6.11
N ASN A 95 -11.80 12.35 -5.50
CA ASN A 95 -10.41 12.85 -5.42
C ASN A 95 -9.73 12.52 -4.08
N THR A 96 -10.29 11.60 -3.30
CA THR A 96 -9.69 11.18 -2.03
C THR A 96 -8.95 9.86 -2.23
N VAL A 97 -7.68 9.82 -1.81
CA VAL A 97 -6.86 8.60 -1.79
C VAL A 97 -6.72 8.12 -0.35
N ARG A 98 -6.83 6.82 -0.13
CA ARG A 98 -6.59 6.17 1.16
C ARG A 98 -5.56 5.06 1.00
N PHE A 99 -4.59 5.01 1.88
CA PHE A 99 -3.65 3.89 1.96
C PHE A 99 -3.21 3.64 3.40
N GLY A 100 -2.67 2.44 3.65
CA GLY A 100 -2.09 2.07 4.93
C GLY A 100 -0.58 1.89 4.88
N VAL A 101 0.05 2.00 6.04
CA VAL A 101 1.45 1.61 6.25
C VAL A 101 1.52 0.68 7.45
N GLU A 102 2.01 -0.54 7.23
CA GLU A 102 2.26 -1.52 8.29
C GLU A 102 3.70 -1.41 8.76
N TRP A 103 3.89 -1.21 10.06
CA TRP A 103 5.20 -1.09 10.69
C TRP A 103 5.49 -2.34 11.50
N TYR A 104 6.64 -2.96 11.26
CA TYR A 104 7.05 -4.18 11.94
C TYR A 104 8.08 -3.94 13.05
N ASP A 105 8.73 -2.79 13.01
CA ASP A 105 9.78 -2.41 13.96
C ASP A 105 9.37 -1.17 14.76
N LYS A 106 9.44 -1.28 16.09
CA LYS A 106 9.04 -0.23 17.01
C LYS A 106 9.92 1.01 16.92
N ASP A 107 11.24 0.83 16.97
CA ASP A 107 12.18 1.95 17.03
C ASP A 107 12.14 2.72 15.70
N PHE A 108 12.02 1.99 14.59
CA PHE A 108 11.81 2.58 13.28
C PHE A 108 10.49 3.35 13.18
N PHE A 109 9.39 2.81 13.72
CA PHE A 109 8.11 3.52 13.77
C PHE A 109 8.22 4.82 14.56
N GLU A 110 8.77 4.81 15.77
CA GLU A 110 8.87 6.03 16.59
C GLU A 110 9.76 7.09 15.93
N GLU A 111 10.83 6.67 15.22
CA GLU A 111 11.68 7.60 14.48
C GLU A 111 11.00 8.16 13.21
N ARG A 112 10.16 7.36 12.53
CA ARG A 112 9.71 7.65 11.15
C ARG A 112 8.22 7.86 10.96
N LYS A 113 7.37 7.70 11.97
CA LYS A 113 5.91 7.87 11.83
C LYS A 113 5.53 9.26 11.31
N GLU A 114 6.30 10.29 11.68
CA GLU A 114 6.12 11.68 11.24
C GLU A 114 6.98 12.05 10.01
N ALA A 115 7.61 11.08 9.33
CA ALA A 115 8.48 11.37 8.20
C ALA A 115 7.74 12.11 7.07
N TYR A 116 6.42 11.94 6.94
CA TYR A 116 5.57 12.66 5.98
C TYR A 116 5.60 14.19 6.16
N LEU A 117 5.93 14.69 7.36
CA LEU A 117 6.10 16.12 7.64
C LEU A 117 7.44 16.68 7.15
N ASN A 118 8.38 15.83 6.74
CA ASN A 118 9.71 16.26 6.32
C ASN A 118 9.63 17.06 5.00
N PRO A 119 10.35 18.20 4.87
CA PRO A 119 10.40 19.00 3.64
C PRO A 119 10.71 18.21 2.36
N LYS A 120 11.48 17.10 2.47
CA LYS A 120 11.75 16.21 1.33
C LYS A 120 10.49 15.55 0.76
N HIS A 121 9.52 15.21 1.61
CA HIS A 121 8.25 14.68 1.16
C HIS A 121 7.34 15.78 0.61
N THR A 122 7.45 17.01 1.09
CA THR A 122 6.72 18.16 0.52
C THR A 122 7.05 18.39 -0.96
N VAL A 123 8.30 18.18 -1.37
CA VAL A 123 8.70 18.24 -2.79
C VAL A 123 8.05 17.11 -3.61
N MET A 124 7.88 15.94 -3.02
CA MET A 124 7.18 14.84 -3.69
C MET A 124 5.67 15.13 -3.79
N TYR A 125 5.05 15.72 -2.76
CA TYR A 125 3.62 16.04 -2.76
C TYR A 125 3.26 17.11 -3.80
N SER A 126 4.14 18.08 -4.03
CA SER A 126 3.91 19.11 -5.02
C SER A 126 3.85 18.57 -6.47
N HIS A 127 4.39 17.39 -6.74
CA HIS A 127 4.26 16.74 -8.05
C HIS A 127 2.82 16.31 -8.37
N PHE A 128 1.99 16.12 -7.35
CA PHE A 128 0.56 15.81 -7.49
C PHE A 128 -0.33 16.86 -6.80
N GLY A 129 0.15 18.10 -6.77
CA GLY A 129 -0.65 19.25 -6.32
C GLY A 129 -1.03 19.25 -4.83
N ALA A 130 -0.45 18.37 -4.02
CA ALA A 130 -0.77 18.25 -2.60
C ALA A 130 0.27 18.96 -1.71
N THR A 131 -0.18 19.33 -0.52
CA THR A 131 0.62 19.84 0.59
C THR A 131 0.40 18.97 1.82
N VAL A 132 1.20 19.16 2.86
CA VAL A 132 1.04 18.44 4.13
C VAL A 132 -0.37 18.63 4.73
N ASN A 133 -1.01 19.78 4.48
CA ASN A 133 -2.35 20.08 5.01
C ASN A 133 -3.45 19.23 4.38
N ASP A 134 -3.17 18.60 3.23
CA ASP A 134 -4.12 17.75 2.52
C ASP A 134 -4.10 16.30 3.04
N PHE A 135 -3.17 15.99 3.96
CA PHE A 135 -3.01 14.67 4.57
C PHE A 135 -3.72 14.62 5.92
N ALA A 136 -4.54 13.59 6.10
CA ALA A 136 -4.99 13.12 7.40
C ALA A 136 -4.29 11.80 7.71
N VAL A 137 -3.40 11.81 8.70
CA VAL A 137 -2.67 10.62 9.14
C VAL A 137 -3.12 10.24 10.55
N VAL A 138 -3.45 8.97 10.74
CA VAL A 138 -3.75 8.41 12.06
C VAL A 138 -2.91 7.17 12.27
N HIS A 139 -2.19 7.13 13.39
CA HIS A 139 -1.42 5.98 13.80
C HIS A 139 -2.19 5.14 14.81
N TYR A 140 -2.03 3.83 14.71
CA TYR A 140 -2.64 2.84 15.58
C TYR A 140 -1.58 1.85 16.04
N LEU A 141 -1.51 1.55 17.34
CA LEU A 141 -0.72 0.43 17.82
C LEU A 141 -1.52 -0.86 17.64
N THR A 142 -0.81 -1.95 17.38
CA THR A 142 -1.40 -3.29 17.28
C THR A 142 -0.96 -4.17 18.43
N LYS A 143 -1.84 -5.09 18.84
CA LYS A 143 -1.54 -6.19 19.74
C LYS A 143 -0.70 -7.24 19.01
N GLU A 144 -0.15 -8.19 19.76
CA GLU A 144 0.57 -9.33 19.19
C GLU A 144 -0.25 -10.19 18.21
N ASP A 145 -1.59 -10.12 18.30
CA ASP A 145 -2.53 -10.78 17.39
C ASP A 145 -2.90 -9.94 16.16
N GLY A 146 -2.31 -8.74 16.00
CA GLY A 146 -2.59 -7.80 14.92
C GLY A 146 -3.80 -6.88 15.18
N THR A 147 -4.52 -7.06 16.28
CA THR A 147 -5.69 -6.21 16.60
C THR A 147 -5.25 -4.80 16.97
N ILE A 148 -5.87 -3.79 16.36
CA ILE A 148 -5.68 -2.38 16.74
C ILE A 148 -6.13 -2.17 18.20
N VAL A 149 -5.25 -1.60 19.02
CA VAL A 149 -5.50 -1.42 20.46
C VAL A 149 -5.77 0.01 20.86
N SER A 150 -5.12 0.96 20.20
CA SER A 150 -5.20 2.38 20.57
C SER A 150 -4.67 3.26 19.46
N LYS A 151 -5.18 4.49 19.40
CA LYS A 151 -4.58 5.57 18.61
C LYS A 151 -3.23 5.96 19.24
N ALA A 152 -2.18 6.05 18.42
CA ALA A 152 -0.83 6.45 18.79
C ALA A 152 -0.58 7.95 18.54
#